data_AF-A0A7U4QJ57-F1
#
_entry.id   AF-A0A7U4QJ57-F1
#
_cell.length_a   1.000
_cell.length_b   1.000
_cell.length_c   1.000
_cell.angle_alpha   90.00
_cell.angle_beta   90.00
_cell.angle_gamma   90.00
#
_symmetry.space_group_name_H-M   'P 1'
#
loop_
_entity.id
_entity.type
_entity.pdbx_description
1 polymer ?
#
loop_
_entity_poly.entity_id
_entity_poly.type
_entity_poly.pdbx_seq_one_letter_code
_entity_poly.pdbx_strand_id
1 'polypeptide(L)'
;MAFQIIYTKRAKKDLDELKGDKSKKRILKAVIKSIKFLAQSPKHPSLKTHQYHSIAPVYPGQKVWEVYAQDKTPAAYRVFWCYGPKKNQITIISITPHP
;
A
#
# COMPACT_ATOMS: atom_id res chain seq x y z
N MET A 1 14.61 7.66 -8.85
CA MET A 1 15.13 6.42 -8.22
C MET A 1 13.98 5.49 -7.98
N ALA A 2 14.08 4.23 -8.43
CA ALA A 2 13.05 3.22 -8.18
C ALA A 2 13.26 2.60 -6.78
N PHE A 3 12.16 2.38 -6.06
CA PHE A 3 12.10 1.66 -4.81
C PHE A 3 11.75 0.19 -5.08
N GLN A 4 12.46 -0.72 -4.42
CA GLN A 4 12.07 -2.13 -4.38
C GLN A 4 10.91 -2.30 -3.40
N ILE A 5 9.84 -2.94 -3.85
CA ILE A 5 8.67 -3.24 -3.03
C ILE A 5 8.86 -4.57 -2.30
N ILE A 6 8.67 -4.55 -0.99
CA ILE A 6 8.65 -5.72 -0.11
C ILE A 6 7.24 -5.87 0.46
N TYR A 7 6.79 -7.10 0.68
CA TYR A 7 5.50 -7.39 1.28
C TYR A 7 5.71 -8.08 2.62
N THR A 8 4.99 -7.64 3.65
CA THR A 8 4.83 -8.45 4.87
C THR A 8 4.01 -9.70 4.57
N LYS A 9 4.03 -10.68 5.48
CA LYS A 9 3.15 -11.86 5.40
C LYS A 9 1.68 -11.47 5.27
N ARG A 10 1.25 -10.44 6.01
CA ARG A 10 -0.12 -9.91 5.97
C ARG A 10 -0.44 -9.29 4.61
N ALA A 11 0.39 -8.36 4.12
CA ALA A 11 0.18 -7.73 2.82
C ALA A 11 0.14 -8.74 1.67
N LYS A 12 0.95 -9.80 1.74
CA LYS A 12 0.93 -10.88 0.75
C LYS A 12 -0.42 -11.62 0.77
N LYS A 13 -0.90 -12.00 1.95
CA LYS A 13 -2.21 -12.65 2.13
C LYS A 13 -3.34 -11.75 1.61
N ASP A 14 -3.36 -10.48 2.01
CA ASP A 14 -4.37 -9.50 1.58
C ASP A 14 -4.40 -9.37 0.04
N LEU A 15 -3.22 -9.33 -0.60
CA LEU A 15 -3.10 -9.24 -2.06
C LEU A 15 -3.58 -10.52 -2.76
N ASP A 16 -3.29 -11.69 -2.19
CA ASP A 16 -3.67 -12.97 -2.77
C ASP A 16 -5.19 -13.21 -2.63
N GLU A 17 -5.80 -12.82 -1.52
CA GLU A 17 -7.27 -12.79 -1.36
C GLU A 17 -7.94 -11.86 -2.39
N LEU A 18 -7.35 -10.67 -2.61
CA LEU A 18 -7.85 -9.72 -3.61
C LEU A 18 -7.72 -10.24 -5.05
N LYS A 19 -6.71 -11.07 -5.34
CA LYS A 19 -6.53 -11.73 -6.64
C LYS A 19 -7.51 -12.89 -6.84
N GLY A 20 -7.85 -13.62 -5.79
CA GLY A 20 -8.78 -14.74 -5.85
C GLY A 20 -10.23 -14.32 -6.13
N ASP A 21 -10.59 -13.10 -5.77
CA ASP A 21 -11.95 -12.59 -5.94
C ASP A 21 -12.15 -11.87 -7.29
N LYS A 22 -12.88 -12.54 -8.21
CA LYS A 22 -13.20 -12.00 -9.54
C LYS A 22 -14.00 -10.70 -9.49
N SER A 23 -14.83 -10.49 -8.46
CA SER A 23 -15.64 -9.27 -8.30
C SER A 23 -14.78 -8.05 -7.99
N LYS A 24 -13.59 -8.26 -7.40
CA LYS A 24 -12.67 -7.20 -6.97
C LYS A 24 -11.61 -6.84 -8.01
N LYS A 25 -11.74 -7.28 -9.26
CA LYS A 25 -10.77 -7.03 -10.34
C LYS A 25 -10.44 -5.54 -10.53
N ARG A 26 -11.41 -4.64 -10.38
CA ARG A 26 -11.20 -3.18 -10.46
C ARG A 26 -10.35 -2.66 -9.29
N ILE A 27 -10.62 -3.16 -8.08
CA ILE A 27 -9.87 -2.82 -6.86
C ILE A 27 -8.44 -3.33 -6.99
N LEU A 28 -8.25 -4.58 -7.41
CA LEU A 28 -6.94 -5.18 -7.64
C LEU A 28 -6.09 -4.34 -8.60
N LYS A 29 -6.66 -3.91 -9.73
CA LYS A 29 -5.96 -3.02 -10.68
C LYS A 29 -5.52 -1.71 -10.02
N ALA A 30 -6.38 -1.13 -9.19
CA ALA A 30 -6.12 0.13 -8.52
C ALA A 30 -5.02 0.01 -7.44
N VAL A 31 -5.03 -1.09 -6.67
CA VAL A 31 -3.98 -1.44 -5.71
C VAL A 31 -2.64 -1.65 -6.43
N ILE A 32 -2.61 -2.46 -7.50
CA ILE A 32 -1.40 -2.70 -8.29
C ILE A 32 -0.86 -1.39 -8.87
N LYS A 33 -1.72 -0.50 -9.37
CA LYS A 33 -1.33 0.82 -9.89
C LYS A 33 -0.68 1.67 -8.79
N SER A 34 -1.27 1.69 -7.60
CA SER A 34 -0.74 2.43 -6.45
C SER A 34 0.63 1.91 -6.02
N ILE A 35 0.81 0.59 -5.95
CA ILE A 35 2.11 -0.02 -5.64
C ILE A 35 3.16 0.30 -6.72
N LYS A 36 2.78 0.27 -8.00
CA LYS A 36 3.68 0.66 -9.10
C LYS A 36 4.12 2.12 -8.99
N PHE A 37 3.21 3.02 -8.62
CA PHE A 37 3.57 4.42 -8.38
C PHE A 37 4.46 4.57 -7.15
N LEU A 38 4.20 3.85 -6.04
CA LEU A 38 5.10 3.83 -4.88
C LEU A 38 6.51 3.39 -5.26
N ALA A 39 6.62 2.35 -6.09
CA ALA A 39 7.91 1.86 -6.59
C ALA A 39 8.66 2.90 -7.44
N GLN A 40 7.96 3.81 -8.11
CA GLN A 40 8.60 4.83 -8.96
C GLN A 40 8.88 6.12 -8.19
N SER A 41 7.89 6.60 -7.43
CA SER A 41 7.95 7.80 -6.64
C SER A 41 6.90 7.75 -5.53
N PRO A 42 7.29 7.55 -4.27
CA PRO A 42 6.35 7.56 -3.14
C PRO A 42 5.70 8.93 -2.92
N LYS A 43 6.24 10.00 -3.52
CA LYS A 43 5.67 11.36 -3.51
C LYS A 43 4.85 11.68 -4.77
N HIS A 44 4.47 10.67 -5.56
CA HIS A 44 3.69 10.90 -6.76
C HIS A 44 2.35 11.57 -6.42
N PRO A 45 1.95 12.69 -7.08
CA PRO A 45 0.77 13.47 -6.72
C PRO A 45 -0.53 12.66 -6.68
N SER A 46 -0.63 11.62 -7.51
CA SER A 46 -1.81 10.76 -7.58
C SER A 46 -1.98 9.83 -6.38
N LEU A 47 -0.95 9.64 -5.54
CA LEU A 47 -1.00 8.70 -4.42
C LEU A 47 -1.70 9.28 -3.19
N LYS A 48 -1.79 10.62 -3.07
CA LYS A 48 -2.36 11.32 -1.91
C LYS A 48 -1.94 10.64 -0.59
N THR A 49 -0.64 10.51 -0.38
CA THR A 49 -0.08 9.81 0.78
C THR A 49 -0.30 10.63 2.06
N HIS A 50 -0.83 9.99 3.10
CA HIS A 50 -0.97 10.60 4.42
C HIS A 50 -0.21 9.80 5.46
N GLN A 51 0.38 10.48 6.46
CA GLN A 51 1.02 9.77 7.57
C GLN A 51 -0.09 9.16 8.44
N TYR A 52 0.02 7.88 8.75
CA TYR A 52 -0.94 7.14 9.56
C TYR A 52 -0.32 6.79 10.91
N HIS A 53 -1.05 6.98 12.01
CA HIS A 53 -0.48 6.86 13.37
C HIS A 53 -1.01 5.66 14.15
N SER A 54 -2.14 5.07 13.74
CA SER A 54 -2.80 3.99 14.48
C SER A 54 -2.26 2.58 14.16
N ILE A 55 -1.29 2.46 13.25
CA ILE A 55 -0.57 1.21 12.96
C ILE A 55 0.88 1.40 13.38
N ALA A 56 1.38 0.46 14.19
CA ALA A 56 2.79 0.42 14.53
C ALA A 56 3.65 0.16 13.28
N PRO A 57 4.78 0.87 13.11
CA PRO A 57 5.68 0.63 12.00
C PRO A 57 6.31 -0.76 12.09
N VAL A 58 6.53 -1.38 10.93
CA VAL A 58 7.19 -2.70 10.85
C VAL A 58 8.64 -2.64 11.31
N TYR A 59 9.29 -1.49 11.17
CA TYR A 59 10.67 -1.26 11.57
C TYR A 59 10.75 -0.14 12.62
N PRO A 60 11.59 -0.27 13.66
CA PRO A 60 11.77 0.75 14.68
C PRO A 60 12.12 2.12 14.07
N GLY A 61 11.49 3.18 14.59
CA GLY A 61 11.75 4.56 14.15
C GLY A 61 11.19 4.93 12.77
N GLN A 62 10.50 4.02 12.08
CA GLN A 62 9.85 4.33 10.81
C GLN A 62 8.45 4.90 11.00
N LYS A 63 7.99 5.65 9.99
CA LYS A 63 6.61 6.16 9.91
C LYS A 63 5.78 5.26 9.00
N VAL A 64 4.51 5.09 9.36
CA VAL A 64 3.52 4.45 8.50
C VAL A 64 2.81 5.50 7.67
N TRP A 65 2.56 5.16 6.42
CA TRP A 65 1.87 5.98 5.46
C TRP A 65 0.70 5.20 4.89
N GLU A 66 -0.39 5.88 4.58
CA GLU A 66 -1.53 5.32 3.87
C GLU A 66 -1.68 5.94 2.49
N VAL A 67 -2.11 5.12 1.54
CA VAL A 67 -2.51 5.51 0.19
C VAL A 67 -3.91 4.97 -0.06
N TYR A 68 -4.78 5.81 -0.59
CA TYR A 68 -6.07 5.39 -1.11
C TYR A 68 -5.87 4.80 -2.51
N ALA A 69 -6.15 3.51 -2.67
CA ALA A 69 -6.10 2.86 -3.97
C ALA A 69 -7.24 3.34 -4.89
N GLN A 70 -8.35 3.79 -4.32
CA GLN A 70 -9.52 4.31 -5.02
C GLN A 70 -9.93 5.65 -4.41
N ASP A 71 -10.28 6.61 -5.26
CA ASP A 71 -10.80 7.92 -4.83
C ASP A 71 -12.33 7.92 -4.98
N LYS A 72 -13.02 8.60 -4.05
CA LYS A 72 -14.48 8.83 -4.08
C LYS A 72 -15.36 7.56 -4.23
N THR A 73 -14.97 6.45 -3.59
CA THR A 73 -15.79 5.22 -3.55
C THR A 73 -16.03 4.77 -2.10
N PRO A 74 -17.28 4.44 -1.72
CA PRO A 74 -17.55 3.70 -0.49
C PRO A 74 -16.71 2.40 -0.45
N ALA A 75 -16.15 2.05 0.72
CA ALA A 75 -15.23 0.91 0.89
C ALA A 75 -13.93 0.96 0.07
N ALA A 76 -13.41 2.16 -0.22
CA ALA A 76 -12.12 2.32 -0.89
C ALA A 76 -11.02 1.53 -0.17
N TYR A 77 -10.22 0.78 -0.94
CA TYR A 77 -9.08 0.07 -0.40
C TYR A 77 -7.95 1.03 -0.06
N ARG A 78 -7.28 0.78 1.07
CA ARG A 78 -6.09 1.48 1.52
C ARG A 78 -4.88 0.57 1.44
N VAL A 79 -3.74 1.13 1.07
CA VAL A 79 -2.43 0.48 1.11
C VAL A 79 -1.60 1.16 2.18
N PHE A 80 -1.26 0.42 3.23
CA PHE A 80 -0.38 0.91 4.29
C PHE A 80 1.07 0.51 3.99
N TRP A 81 2.00 1.44 4.10
CA TRP A 81 3.40 1.21 3.76
C TRP A 81 4.37 2.01 4.63
N CYS A 82 5.64 1.60 4.65
CA CYS A 82 6.74 2.33 5.30
C CYS A 82 8.03 2.21 4.48
N TYR A 83 9.01 3.06 4.78
CA TYR A 83 10.35 2.95 4.19
C TYR A 83 11.16 1.85 4.91
N GLY A 84 12.07 1.22 4.16
CA GLY A 84 12.97 0.18 4.68
C GLY A 84 12.56 -1.24 4.26
N PRO A 85 13.26 -2.27 4.79
CA PRO A 85 14.28 -2.19 5.84
C PRO A 85 15.63 -1.64 5.35
N LYS A 86 15.93 -1.71 4.04
CA LYS A 86 17.15 -1.13 3.46
C LYS A 86 16.85 0.18 2.73
N LYS A 87 17.91 0.89 2.34
CA LYS A 87 17.80 2.06 1.46
C LYS A 87 17.09 1.68 0.16
N ASN A 88 16.28 2.60 -0.38
CA ASN A 88 15.49 2.41 -1.60
C ASN A 88 14.51 1.22 -1.54
N GLN A 89 14.01 0.89 -0.36
CA GLN A 89 12.96 -0.11 -0.19
C GLN A 89 11.70 0.50 0.43
N ILE A 90 10.56 -0.02 -0.01
CA ILE A 90 9.25 0.26 0.56
C ILE A 90 8.63 -1.07 0.96
N THR A 91 8.22 -1.18 2.22
CA THR A 91 7.48 -2.34 2.73
C THR A 91 6.00 -2.04 2.76
N ILE A 92 5.21 -2.83 2.04
CA ILE A 92 3.75 -2.86 2.14
C ILE A 92 3.38 -3.67 3.39
N ILE A 93 2.64 -3.01 4.29
CA ILE A 93 2.26 -3.53 5.60
C ILE A 93 0.95 -4.30 5.51
N SER A 94 -0.06 -3.73 4.86
CA SER A 94 -1.39 -4.32 4.67
C SER A 94 -2.16 -3.65 3.53
N ILE A 95 -3.15 -4.35 3.00
CA ILE A 95 -4.04 -3.90 1.92
C ILE A 95 -5.48 -4.22 2.34
N THR A 96 -6.22 -3.24 2.84
CA THR A 96 -7.54 -3.49 3.45
C THR A 96 -8.60 -2.50 2.96
N PRO A 97 -9.88 -2.90 2.87
CA PRO A 97 -10.96 -1.93 2.70
C PRO A 97 -10.97 -0.94 3.88
N HIS A 98 -11.36 0.29 3.61
CA HIS A 98 -11.75 1.20 4.69
C HIS A 98 -12.99 0.61 5.41
N PRO A 99 -13.04 0.60 6.75
CA PRO A 99 -14.23 0.20 7.50
C PRO A 99 -15.48 1.00 7.11
#